data_AF-A0A529MCI1-F1
#
_entry.id   AF-A0A529MCI1-F1
#
_cell.length_a   1.000
_cell.length_b   1.000
_cell.length_c   1.000
_cell.angle_alpha   90.00
_cell.angle_beta   90.00
_cell.angle_gamma   90.00
#
_symmetry.space_group_name_H-M   'P 1'
#
loop_
_entity.id
_entity.type
_entity.pdbx_description
1 polymer ?
#
loop_
_entity_poly.entity_id
_entity_poly.type
_entity_poly.pdbx_seq_one_letter_code
_entity_poly.pdbx_strand_id
1 'polypeptide(L)'
;MAVELARSNGEAQKADGVLDLIAAHRRAISELECLGKRLMHAGEAEAELIGPRLDAAMKNETVIRRQAAMAPVADVCELKMKAAYFARLMNNGWCDVDAGDLHELLRSFLDLQV
;
A
#
# COMPACT_ATOMS: atom_id res chain seq x y z
N MET A 1 3.14 13.85 11.87
CA MET A 1 4.42 13.11 11.73
C MET A 1 4.55 12.67 10.29
N ALA A 2 5.65 12.99 9.62
CA ALA A 2 5.91 12.53 8.25
C ALA A 2 6.28 11.04 8.30
N VAL A 3 5.57 10.23 7.52
CA VAL A 3 5.86 8.79 7.39
C VAL A 3 6.86 8.63 6.26
N GLU A 4 8.04 8.11 6.55
CA GLU A 4 9.09 7.87 5.55
C GLU A 4 8.86 6.51 4.88
N LEU A 5 8.66 6.56 3.56
CA LEU A 5 8.61 5.39 2.70
C LEU A 5 10.00 5.10 2.15
N ALA A 6 10.61 4.00 2.59
CA ALA A 6 11.87 3.54 2.03
C ALA A 6 11.61 2.76 0.73
N ARG A 7 12.12 3.27 -0.40
CA ARG A 7 12.31 2.45 -1.62
C ARG A 7 13.67 1.74 -1.56
N SER A 8 13.85 0.73 -2.41
CA SER A 8 15.10 -0.03 -2.62
C SER A 8 16.35 0.81 -2.92
N ASN A 9 16.19 2.12 -3.12
CA ASN A 9 17.23 3.06 -3.51
C ASN A 9 17.77 3.85 -2.31
N GLY A 10 17.26 3.60 -1.09
CA GLY A 10 17.72 4.23 0.15
C GLY A 10 17.28 5.68 0.36
N GLU A 11 16.56 6.28 -0.59
CA GLU A 11 16.01 7.62 -0.45
C GLU A 11 14.64 7.57 0.26
N ALA A 12 14.60 8.11 1.47
CA ALA A 12 13.36 8.39 2.21
C ALA A 12 12.68 9.60 1.57
N GLN A 13 11.71 9.34 0.69
CA GLN A 13 10.85 10.42 0.22
C GLN A 13 9.77 10.64 1.27
N LYS A 14 9.70 11.86 1.83
CA LYS A 14 8.56 12.31 2.63
C LYS A 14 7.32 12.19 1.75
N ALA A 15 6.38 11.33 2.11
CA ALA A 15 5.04 11.40 1.53
C ALA A 15 4.41 12.69 2.08
N ASP A 16 4.15 13.66 1.20
CA ASP A 16 3.63 14.97 1.60
C ASP A 16 2.13 14.92 1.95
N GLY A 17 1.44 13.81 1.64
CA GLY A 17 0.06 13.58 2.06
C GLY A 17 -0.49 12.18 1.74
N VAL A 18 -1.76 11.95 2.08
CA VAL A 18 -2.49 10.69 1.85
C VAL A 18 -2.45 10.27 0.37
N LEU A 19 -2.47 11.24 -0.56
CA LEU A 19 -2.40 11.00 -1.99
C LEU A 19 -1.12 10.25 -2.40
N ASP A 20 0.03 10.64 -1.85
CA ASP A 20 1.32 10.04 -2.18
C ASP A 20 1.40 8.61 -1.68
N LEU A 21 0.87 8.35 -0.47
CA LEU A 21 0.80 7.00 0.10
C LEU A 21 -0.11 6.09 -0.74
N ILE A 22 -1.27 6.60 -1.20
CA ILE A 22 -2.14 5.87 -2.12
C ILE A 22 -1.44 5.60 -3.45
N ALA A 23 -0.72 6.58 -4.00
CA ALA A 23 0.01 6.42 -5.24
C ALA A 23 1.17 5.41 -5.10
N ALA A 24 1.89 5.43 -3.98
CA ALA A 24 2.93 4.46 -3.67
C ALA A 24 2.35 3.04 -3.55
N HIS A 25 1.22 2.91 -2.84
CA HIS A 25 0.55 1.63 -2.66
C HIS A 25 0.07 1.05 -4.00
N ARG A 26 -0.50 1.88 -4.89
CA ARG A 26 -0.87 1.45 -6.26
C ARG A 26 0.33 0.92 -7.04
N ARG A 27 1.50 1.57 -6.95
CA ARG A 27 2.71 1.10 -7.62
C ARG A 27 3.18 -0.24 -7.07
N ALA A 28 3.09 -0.45 -5.76
CA ALA A 28 3.43 -1.73 -5.14
C ALA A 28 2.49 -2.86 -5.62
N ILE A 29 1.18 -2.60 -5.70
CA ILE A 29 0.23 -3.56 -6.30
C ILE A 29 0.59 -3.87 -7.76
N SER A 30 0.90 -2.86 -8.57
CA SER A 30 1.30 -3.09 -9.97
C SER A 30 2.57 -3.92 -10.10
N GLU A 31 3.54 -3.75 -9.18
CA GLU A 31 4.74 -4.59 -9.14
C GLU A 31 4.39 -6.04 -8.77
N LEU A 32 3.52 -6.25 -7.78
CA LEU A 32 3.01 -7.58 -7.41
C LEU A 32 2.32 -8.28 -8.57
N GLU A 33 1.41 -7.59 -9.26
CA GLU A 33 0.73 -8.14 -10.43
C GLU A 33 1.71 -8.50 -11.54
N CYS A 34 2.74 -7.68 -11.76
CA CYS A 34 3.77 -7.94 -12.76
C CYS A 34 4.60 -9.18 -12.41
N LEU A 35 5.09 -9.27 -11.17
CA LEU A 35 5.86 -10.41 -10.69
C LEU A 35 5.01 -11.69 -10.67
N GLY A 36 3.76 -11.61 -10.23
CA GLY A 36 2.82 -12.74 -10.24
C GLY A 36 2.57 -13.26 -11.65
N LYS A 37 2.29 -12.38 -12.62
CA LYS A 37 2.12 -12.77 -14.03
C LYS A 37 3.39 -13.41 -14.61
N ARG A 38 4.55 -12.86 -14.28
CA ARG A 38 5.83 -13.44 -14.72
C ARG A 38 6.05 -14.82 -14.09
N LEU A 39 5.78 -14.99 -12.80
CA LEU A 39 5.88 -16.26 -12.10
C LEU A 39 4.97 -17.32 -12.72
N MET A 40 3.74 -16.96 -13.10
CA MET A 40 2.79 -17.87 -13.76
C MET A 40 3.31 -18.45 -15.08
N HIS A 41 4.25 -17.76 -15.74
CA HIS A 41 4.84 -18.19 -17.02
C HIS A 41 6.31 -18.60 -16.89
N ALA A 42 6.88 -18.54 -15.69
CA ALA A 42 8.29 -18.80 -15.45
C ALA A 42 8.58 -20.31 -15.48
N GLY A 43 9.68 -20.68 -16.11
CA GLY A 43 10.30 -21.99 -15.89
C GLY A 43 10.95 -22.07 -14.51
N GLU A 44 11.35 -23.26 -14.09
CA GLU A 44 11.81 -23.57 -12.72
C GLU A 44 12.95 -22.64 -12.24
N ALA A 45 13.98 -22.43 -13.06
CA ALA A 45 15.10 -21.55 -12.74
C ALA A 45 14.72 -20.06 -12.64
N GLU A 46 13.74 -19.59 -13.44
CA GLU A 46 13.26 -18.21 -13.32
C GLU A 46 12.32 -18.06 -12.11
N ALA A 47 11.52 -19.09 -11.80
CA ALA A 47 10.65 -19.12 -10.64
C ALA A 47 11.45 -19.03 -9.32
N GLU A 48 12.61 -19.71 -9.23
CA GLU A 48 13.52 -19.59 -8.08
C GLU A 48 14.02 -18.15 -7.85
N LEU A 49 14.14 -17.34 -8.90
CA LEU A 49 14.55 -15.94 -8.80
C LEU A 49 13.36 -14.99 -8.57
N ILE A 50 12.19 -15.31 -9.13
CA ILE A 50 10.99 -14.46 -8.99
C ILE A 50 10.33 -14.66 -7.62
N GLY A 51 10.29 -15.88 -7.08
CA GLY A 51 9.65 -16.19 -5.80
C GLY A 51 10.10 -15.25 -4.66
N PRO A 52 11.41 -15.16 -4.35
CA PRO A 52 11.90 -14.27 -3.31
C PRO A 52 11.63 -12.78 -3.58
N ARG A 53 11.59 -12.36 -4.85
CA ARG A 53 11.25 -10.99 -5.24
C ARG A 53 9.78 -10.70 -5.01
N LEU A 54 8.91 -11.66 -5.31
CA LEU A 54 7.47 -11.57 -5.05
C LEU A 54 7.22 -11.46 -3.55
N ASP A 55 7.87 -12.29 -2.73
CA ASP A 55 7.76 -12.23 -1.26
C ASP A 55 8.21 -10.87 -0.70
N ALA A 56 9.32 -10.34 -1.22
CA ALA A 56 9.80 -9.01 -0.83
C ALA A 56 8.82 -7.90 -1.24
N ALA A 57 8.25 -7.98 -2.45
CA ALA A 57 7.25 -7.04 -2.92
C ALA A 57 5.95 -7.13 -2.10
N MET A 58 5.54 -8.31 -1.62
CA MET A 58 4.35 -8.48 -0.78
C MET A 58 4.56 -7.81 0.59
N LYS A 59 5.74 -8.02 1.20
CA LYS A 59 6.10 -7.33 2.44
C LYS A 59 6.11 -5.82 2.26
N ASN A 60 6.67 -5.34 1.15
CA ASN A 60 6.68 -3.92 0.84
C ASN A 60 5.26 -3.35 0.71
N GLU A 61 4.40 -3.98 -0.11
CA GLU A 61 3.00 -3.58 -0.24
C GLU A 61 2.32 -3.44 1.12
N THR A 62 2.49 -4.41 2.00
CA THR A 62 1.82 -4.42 3.31
C THR A 62 2.28 -3.28 4.20
N VAL A 63 3.58 -2.95 4.17
CA VAL A 63 4.12 -1.77 4.89
C VAL A 63 3.49 -0.49 4.36
N ILE A 64 3.44 -0.31 3.04
CA ILE A 64 2.89 0.90 2.42
C ILE A 64 1.39 1.03 2.71
N ARG A 65 0.65 -0.09 2.65
CA ARG A 65 -0.78 -0.13 2.96
C ARG A 65 -1.07 0.28 4.40
N ARG A 66 -0.31 -0.23 5.36
CA ARG A 66 -0.40 0.16 6.78
C ARG A 66 -0.10 1.64 6.98
N GLN A 67 0.95 2.13 6.35
CA GLN A 67 1.29 3.55 6.40
C GLN A 67 0.17 4.42 5.82
N ALA A 68 -0.42 4.01 4.69
CA ALA A 68 -1.59 4.67 4.13
C ALA A 68 -2.76 4.63 5.11
N ALA A 69 -3.05 3.49 5.76
CA ALA A 69 -4.13 3.35 6.73
C ALA A 69 -3.94 4.25 7.96
N MET A 70 -2.71 4.34 8.50
CA MET A 70 -2.39 5.14 9.69
C MET A 70 -2.30 6.65 9.42
N ALA A 71 -2.04 7.05 8.17
CA ALA A 71 -1.78 8.46 7.86
C ALA A 71 -2.98 9.35 8.22
N PRO A 72 -2.77 10.43 8.98
CA PRO A 72 -3.86 11.34 9.31
C PRO A 72 -4.41 12.01 8.05
N VAL A 73 -5.68 12.38 8.06
CA VAL A 73 -6.32 13.18 7.02
C VAL A 73 -6.38 14.64 7.46
N ALA A 74 -6.07 15.56 6.55
CA ALA A 74 -6.09 16.99 6.82
C ALA A 74 -7.49 17.61 6.70
N ASP A 75 -8.33 17.06 5.82
CA ASP A 75 -9.66 17.59 5.52
C ASP A 75 -10.65 16.50 5.07
N VAL A 76 -11.90 16.89 4.86
CA VAL A 76 -12.99 16.01 4.40
C VAL A 76 -12.72 15.46 2.99
N CYS A 77 -11.97 16.18 2.15
CA CYS A 77 -11.61 15.71 0.81
C CYS A 77 -10.66 14.52 0.90
N GLU A 78 -9.60 14.63 1.70
CA GLU A 78 -8.66 13.53 1.96
C GLU A 78 -9.36 12.33 2.61
N LEU A 79 -10.26 12.57 3.57
CA LEU A 79 -11.08 11.51 4.16
C LEU A 79 -11.86 10.74 3.09
N LYS A 80 -12.59 11.45 2.22
CA LYS A 80 -13.37 10.81 1.14
C LYS A 80 -12.48 10.03 0.18
N MET A 81 -11.34 10.60 -0.21
CA MET A 81 -10.38 9.93 -1.11
C MET A 81 -9.84 8.65 -0.47
N LYS A 82 -9.41 8.73 0.78
CA LYS A 82 -8.87 7.59 1.54
C LYS A 82 -9.91 6.49 1.75
N ALA A 83 -11.12 6.86 2.20
CA ALA A 83 -12.21 5.92 2.40
C ALA A 83 -12.61 5.22 1.08
N ALA A 84 -12.75 5.98 -0.02
CA ALA A 84 -13.06 5.40 -1.32
C ALA A 84 -11.96 4.45 -1.81
N TYR A 85 -10.70 4.78 -1.53
CA TYR A 85 -9.58 3.93 -1.91
C TYR A 85 -9.58 2.60 -1.15
N PHE A 86 -9.70 2.62 0.17
CA PHE A 86 -9.77 1.39 0.97
C PHE A 86 -11.03 0.58 0.69
N ALA A 87 -12.16 1.24 0.43
CA ALA A 87 -13.37 0.55 -0.03
C ALA A 87 -13.13 -0.21 -1.35
N ARG A 88 -12.39 0.38 -2.30
CA ARG A 88 -12.03 -0.33 -3.54
C ARG A 88 -11.09 -1.51 -3.30
N LEU A 89 -10.11 -1.36 -2.39
CA LEU A 89 -9.20 -2.46 -2.05
C LEU A 89 -9.97 -3.68 -1.53
N MET A 90 -10.90 -3.47 -0.60
CA MET A 90 -11.72 -4.53 0.00
C MET A 90 -12.67 -5.19 -1.02
N ASN A 91 -13.25 -4.42 -1.94
CA ASN A 91 -14.27 -4.93 -2.87
C ASN A 91 -13.69 -5.56 -4.15
N ASN A 92 -12.53 -5.11 -4.61
CA ASN A 92 -11.98 -5.55 -5.90
C ASN A 92 -11.03 -6.75 -5.77
N GLY A 93 -10.83 -7.29 -4.56
CA GLY A 93 -9.92 -8.41 -4.31
C GLY A 93 -8.46 -8.11 -4.65
N TRP A 94 -8.06 -6.82 -4.64
CA TRP A 94 -6.71 -6.39 -5.01
C TRP A 94 -5.69 -6.67 -3.92
N CYS A 95 -6.12 -6.64 -2.66
CA CYS A 95 -5.31 -7.04 -1.52
C CYS A 95 -6.20 -7.35 -0.31
N ASP A 96 -5.77 -8.31 0.51
CA ASP A 96 -6.39 -8.57 1.80
C ASP A 96 -6.05 -7.43 2.77
N VAL A 97 -7.04 -6.62 3.10
CA VAL A 97 -6.92 -5.60 4.14
C VAL A 97 -7.09 -6.29 5.48
N ASP A 98 -6.03 -6.31 6.29
CA ASP A 98 -6.08 -6.94 7.61
C ASP A 98 -6.91 -6.12 8.61
N ALA A 99 -7.36 -6.75 9.69
CA ALA A 99 -8.20 -6.09 10.69
C ALA A 99 -7.47 -4.93 11.40
N GLY A 100 -6.15 -4.99 11.51
CA GLY A 100 -5.31 -3.93 12.05
C GLY A 100 -5.30 -2.71 11.13
N ASP A 101 -5.18 -2.92 9.82
CA ASP A 101 -5.29 -1.85 8.83
C ASP A 101 -6.65 -1.16 8.85
N LEU A 102 -7.73 -1.93 9.00
CA LEU A 102 -9.06 -1.35 9.12
C LEU A 102 -9.21 -0.52 10.40
N HIS A 103 -8.67 -1.02 11.51
CA HIS A 103 -8.66 -0.28 12.78
C HIS A 103 -7.88 1.03 12.65
N GLU A 104 -6.67 1.01 12.07
CA GLU A 104 -5.86 2.20 11.85
C GLU A 104 -6.52 3.19 10.87
N LEU A 105 -7.17 2.67 9.83
CA LEU A 105 -7.95 3.49 8.90
C LEU A 105 -9.06 4.26 9.64
N LEU A 106 -9.88 3.57 10.43
CA LEU A 106 -10.95 4.19 11.20
C LEU A 106 -10.40 5.19 12.22
N ARG A 107 -9.31 4.82 12.91
CA ARG A 107 -8.62 5.69 13.86
C ARG A 107 -8.14 6.99 13.21
N SER A 108 -7.59 6.91 11.99
CA SER A 108 -7.09 8.08 11.26
C SER A 108 -8.16 9.12 10.92
N PHE A 109 -9.44 8.76 10.99
CA PHE A 109 -10.56 9.66 10.76
C PHE A 109 -11.05 10.37 12.03
N LEU A 110 -10.70 9.86 13.22
CA LEU A 110 -11.18 10.41 14.50
C LEU A 110 -10.56 11.76 14.86
N ASP A 111 -9.34 12.02 14.37
CA ASP A 111 -8.60 13.25 14.63
C ASP A 111 -9.03 14.41 13.71
N LEU A 112 -9.95 14.17 12.78
CA LEU A 112 -10.47 15.20 11.89
C LEU A 112 -11.40 16.13 12.67
N GLN A 113 -10.96 17.37 12.89
CA GLN A 113 -11.81 18.44 13.42
C GLN A 113 -12.70 18.95 12.30
N VAL A 114 -14.03 18.80 12.45
CA VAL A 114 -15.07 19.23 11.50
C VAL A 114 -15.65 20.56 11.91
#